data_AF-A0A7W7QYS1-F1
#
_entry.id   AF-A0A7W7QYS1-F1
#
_cell.length_a   1.000
_cell.length_b   1.000
_cell.length_c   1.000
_cell.angle_alpha   90.00
_cell.angle_beta   90.00
_cell.angle_gamma   90.00
#
_symmetry.space_group_name_H-M   'P 1'
#
loop_
_entity.id
_entity.type
_entity.pdbx_description
1 polymer ?
#
loop_
_entity_poly.entity_id
_entity_poly.type
_entity_poly.pdbx_seq_one_letter_code
_entity_poly.pdbx_strand_id
1 'polypeptide(L)'
;MRLRQAHALITTAAALEAAGIGIEMHPFDVDEYTAPHITTDHMTGFAEYNDPDNPDRDTRIYNIDIYPGPTDYSIAVYVTFGLGTDATPLLSRAFEAAPKAENANTYEHPIAEIADLVVTAIRDHEKPFEAAYAARTEQPSREQP
;
A
#
# COMPACT_ATOMS: atom_id res chain seq x y z
N MET A 1 -20.50 -5.15 -2.62
CA MET A 1 -19.74 -5.31 -1.37
C MET A 1 -20.66 -5.32 -0.13
N ARG A 2 -20.32 -6.02 0.97
CA ARG A 2 -21.08 -5.94 2.26
C ARG A 2 -20.59 -4.77 3.12
N LEU A 3 -21.49 -4.19 3.94
CA LEU A 3 -21.19 -3.03 4.80
C LEU A 3 -19.96 -3.21 5.71
N ARG A 4 -19.72 -4.43 6.20
CA ARG A 4 -18.58 -4.74 7.08
C ARG A 4 -17.24 -4.64 6.35
N GLN A 5 -17.14 -5.20 5.14
CA GLN A 5 -15.96 -5.08 4.30
C GLN A 5 -15.74 -3.61 3.90
N ALA A 6 -16.80 -2.90 3.51
CA ALA A 6 -16.71 -1.46 3.22
C ALA A 6 -16.10 -0.66 4.38
N HIS A 7 -16.59 -0.90 5.60
CA HIS A 7 -16.05 -0.25 6.80
C HIS A 7 -14.58 -0.63 7.07
N ALA A 8 -14.21 -1.90 6.88
CA ALA A 8 -12.84 -2.38 7.03
C ALA A 8 -11.90 -1.70 6.03
N LEU A 9 -12.30 -1.63 4.75
CA LEU A 9 -11.53 -0.96 3.70
C LEU A 9 -11.26 0.51 4.04
N ILE A 10 -12.32 1.24 4.39
CA ILE A 10 -12.23 2.68 4.74
C ILE A 10 -11.35 2.89 5.99
N THR A 11 -11.52 2.03 7.01
CA THR A 11 -10.75 2.16 8.25
C THR A 11 -9.27 1.82 8.05
N THR A 12 -8.97 0.81 7.22
CA THR A 12 -7.58 0.49 6.84
C THR A 12 -6.96 1.62 6.03
N ALA A 13 -7.69 2.16 5.05
CA ALA A 13 -7.23 3.29 4.25
C ALA A 13 -6.87 4.50 5.12
N ALA A 14 -7.76 4.89 6.04
CA ALA A 14 -7.50 5.98 6.97
C ALA A 14 -6.28 5.72 7.89
N ALA A 15 -6.07 4.46 8.32
CA ALA A 15 -4.91 4.11 9.12
C ALA A 15 -3.58 4.20 8.34
N LEU A 16 -3.59 3.86 7.04
CA LEU A 16 -2.42 4.02 6.17
C LEU A 16 -2.07 5.49 5.95
N GLU A 17 -3.06 6.34 5.70
CA GLU A 17 -2.86 7.79 5.59
C GLU A 17 -2.28 8.36 6.89
N ALA A 18 -2.85 7.96 8.03
CA ALA A 18 -2.37 8.36 9.35
C ALA A 18 -0.95 7.85 9.67
N ALA A 19 -0.50 6.77 9.04
CA ALA A 19 0.86 6.26 9.19
C ALA A 19 1.92 7.17 8.55
N GLY A 20 1.50 8.19 7.78
CA GLY A 20 2.38 9.27 7.33
C GLY A 20 3.37 8.85 6.25
N ILE A 21 3.04 7.82 5.46
CA ILE A 21 3.85 7.43 4.30
C ILE A 21 3.68 8.39 3.13
N GLY A 22 2.73 9.33 3.17
CA GLY A 22 2.51 10.29 2.08
C GLY A 22 1.71 9.71 0.91
N ILE A 23 0.94 8.65 1.16
CA ILE A 23 -0.02 8.07 0.22
C ILE A 23 -1.42 8.44 0.69
N GLU A 24 -2.20 9.05 -0.19
CA GLU A 24 -3.64 9.25 -0.02
C GLU A 24 -4.39 8.08 -0.64
N MET A 25 -5.41 7.59 0.04
CA MET A 25 -6.19 6.43 -0.38
C MET A 25 -7.53 6.89 -0.96
N HIS A 26 -7.84 6.44 -2.15
CA HIS A 26 -9.06 6.79 -2.87
C HIS A 26 -9.93 5.55 -3.11
N PRO A 27 -11.27 5.69 -3.06
CA PRO A 27 -12.15 4.64 -3.53
C PRO A 27 -11.94 4.43 -5.04
N PHE A 28 -11.89 3.19 -5.47
CA PHE A 28 -11.75 2.82 -6.87
C PHE A 28 -12.67 1.67 -7.22
N ASP A 29 -13.23 1.73 -8.42
CA ASP A 29 -14.09 0.73 -9.01
C ASP A 29 -13.44 0.21 -10.30
N VAL A 30 -13.28 -1.10 -10.39
CA VAL A 30 -12.86 -1.76 -11.63
C VAL A 30 -14.01 -2.60 -12.15
N ASP A 31 -14.40 -2.32 -13.39
CA ASP A 31 -15.16 -3.25 -14.21
C ASP A 31 -14.18 -4.33 -14.68
N GLU A 32 -14.25 -5.51 -14.07
CA GLU A 32 -13.48 -6.67 -14.55
C GLU A 32 -13.96 -7.02 -15.97
N TYR A 33 -13.11 -6.78 -16.96
CA TYR A 33 -13.43 -6.79 -18.41
C TYR A 33 -13.91 -8.15 -19.00
N THR A 34 -14.12 -9.19 -18.19
CA THR A 34 -14.41 -10.56 -18.69
C THR A 34 -15.48 -11.35 -17.92
N ALA A 35 -16.18 -10.77 -16.93
CA ALA A 35 -17.29 -11.43 -16.22
C ALA A 35 -18.41 -10.41 -15.90
N PRO A 36 -19.67 -10.81 -15.67
CA PRO A 36 -20.82 -9.90 -15.76
C PRO A 36 -20.79 -8.83 -14.66
N HIS A 37 -20.36 -7.61 -15.02
CA HIS A 37 -20.54 -6.35 -14.25
C HIS A 37 -20.41 -6.49 -12.72
N ILE A 38 -19.39 -7.20 -12.24
CA ILE A 38 -19.04 -7.19 -10.83
C ILE A 38 -18.08 -6.02 -10.64
N THR A 39 -18.63 -4.85 -10.31
CA THR A 39 -17.83 -3.75 -9.78
C THR A 39 -17.27 -4.19 -8.45
N THR A 40 -15.96 -4.38 -8.38
CA THR A 40 -15.28 -4.67 -7.10
C THR A 40 -14.81 -3.37 -6.49
N ASP A 41 -15.61 -2.85 -5.56
CA ASP A 41 -15.26 -1.69 -4.74
C ASP A 41 -13.99 -1.99 -3.94
N HIS A 42 -12.95 -1.17 -4.09
CA HIS A 42 -11.71 -1.28 -3.32
C HIS A 42 -11.14 0.12 -3.01
N MET A 43 -10.11 0.17 -2.17
CA MET A 43 -9.35 1.40 -1.93
C MET A 43 -7.99 1.25 -2.60
N THR A 44 -7.56 2.25 -3.35
CA THR A 44 -6.23 2.31 -3.97
C THR A 44 -5.53 3.60 -3.57
N GLY A 45 -4.24 3.55 -3.37
CA GLY A 45 -3.41 4.70 -3.07
C GLY A 45 -2.10 4.63 -3.83
N PHE A 46 -1.59 5.81 -4.15
CA PHE A 46 -0.45 5.96 -5.05
C PHE A 46 0.52 7.01 -4.52
N ALA A 47 1.83 6.73 -4.60
CA ALA A 47 2.85 7.75 -4.40
C ALA A 47 4.01 7.59 -5.40
N GLU A 48 4.50 8.74 -5.85
CA GLU A 48 5.71 8.87 -6.65
C GLU A 48 6.77 9.63 -5.86
N TYR A 49 7.90 9.00 -5.62
CA TYR A 49 9.07 9.66 -5.03
C TYR A 49 10.13 9.83 -6.11
N ASN A 50 10.24 11.05 -6.61
CA ASN A 50 11.33 11.43 -7.50
C ASN A 50 12.64 11.56 -6.72
N ASP A 51 13.73 11.07 -7.31
CA ASP A 51 15.07 11.45 -6.86
C ASP A 51 15.36 12.87 -7.39
N PRO A 52 15.51 13.90 -6.53
CA PRO A 52 15.75 15.26 -6.96
C PRO A 52 17.07 15.41 -7.76
N ASP A 53 18.00 14.46 -7.62
CA ASP A 53 19.30 14.48 -8.29
C ASP A 53 19.31 13.72 -9.62
N ASN A 54 18.22 13.02 -9.97
CA ASN A 54 18.09 12.29 -11.24
C ASN A 54 16.65 12.37 -11.79
N PRO A 55 16.25 13.52 -12.37
CA PRO A 55 14.87 13.77 -12.80
C PRO A 55 14.40 12.89 -13.97
N ASP A 56 15.31 12.22 -14.68
CA ASP A 56 14.98 11.50 -15.92
C ASP A 56 14.83 9.98 -15.76
N ARG A 57 15.16 9.37 -14.60
CA ARG A 57 15.33 7.90 -14.56
C ARG A 57 14.87 7.09 -13.36
N ASP A 58 14.55 7.67 -12.20
CA ASP A 58 14.23 6.85 -11.00
C ASP A 58 13.06 7.42 -10.20
N THR A 59 11.91 7.64 -10.83
CA THR A 59 10.67 7.82 -10.08
C THR A 59 10.34 6.49 -9.40
N ARG A 60 10.43 6.47 -8.06
CA ARG A 60 10.05 5.31 -7.26
C ARG A 60 8.56 5.37 -7.03
N ILE A 61 7.86 4.40 -7.60
CA ILE A 61 6.41 4.39 -7.64
C ILE A 61 5.92 3.30 -6.70
N TYR A 62 5.03 3.65 -5.77
CA TYR A 62 4.39 2.70 -4.87
C TYR A 62 2.88 2.76 -5.08
N ASN A 63 2.28 1.58 -5.24
CA ASN A 63 0.82 1.43 -5.24
C ASN A 63 0.41 0.59 -4.05
N ILE A 64 -0.67 0.97 -3.38
CA ILE A 64 -1.31 0.20 -2.33
C ILE A 64 -2.75 -0.05 -2.74
N ASP A 65 -3.14 -1.31 -2.85
CA ASP A 65 -4.52 -1.70 -3.09
C ASP A 65 -5.07 -2.51 -1.92
N ILE A 66 -6.28 -2.19 -1.50
CA ILE A 66 -7.01 -2.89 -0.45
C ILE A 66 -8.33 -3.39 -1.03
N TYR A 67 -8.42 -4.68 -1.28
CA TYR A 67 -9.60 -5.34 -1.84
C TYR A 67 -10.44 -6.01 -0.77
N PRO A 68 -11.74 -6.22 -1.04
CA PRO A 68 -12.51 -7.24 -0.35
C PRO A 68 -11.79 -8.58 -0.46
N GLY A 69 -11.65 -9.29 0.66
CA GLY A 69 -11.09 -10.63 0.67
C GLY A 69 -12.09 -11.68 0.17
N PRO A 70 -11.65 -12.94 -0.01
CA PRO A 70 -12.49 -14.03 -0.49
C PRO A 70 -13.63 -14.39 0.47
N THR A 71 -13.54 -13.97 1.74
CA THR A 71 -14.56 -14.18 2.77
C THR A 71 -15.19 -12.84 3.19
N ASP A 72 -16.39 -12.89 3.76
CA ASP A 72 -17.07 -11.71 4.32
C ASP A 72 -16.30 -11.04 5.48
N TYR A 73 -15.25 -11.71 5.97
CA TYR A 73 -14.46 -11.33 7.13
C TYR A 73 -13.01 -11.02 6.77
N SER A 74 -12.64 -11.05 5.50
CA SER A 74 -11.28 -10.73 5.07
C SER A 74 -11.21 -9.50 4.19
N ILE A 75 -10.05 -8.85 4.26
CA ILE A 75 -9.58 -7.89 3.25
C ILE A 75 -8.22 -8.36 2.75
N ALA A 76 -7.92 -8.07 1.48
CA ALA A 76 -6.63 -8.36 0.88
C ALA A 76 -5.88 -7.07 0.60
N VAL A 77 -4.59 -7.05 0.92
CA VAL A 77 -3.72 -5.89 0.74
C VAL A 77 -2.58 -6.26 -0.20
N TYR A 78 -2.38 -5.41 -1.19
CA TYR A 78 -1.31 -5.51 -2.17
C TYR A 78 -0.50 -4.22 -2.13
N VAL A 79 0.82 -4.35 -2.04
CA VAL A 79 1.76 -3.24 -2.17
C VAL A 79 2.72 -3.60 -3.29
N THR A 80 2.82 -2.72 -4.29
CA THR A 80 3.68 -2.93 -5.45
C THR A 80 4.63 -1.76 -5.66
N PHE A 81 5.80 -2.06 -6.20
CA PHE A 81 6.78 -1.09 -6.67
C PHE A 81 6.82 -1.08 -8.20
N GLY A 82 6.66 0.10 -8.81
CA GLY A 82 6.62 0.30 -10.27
C GLY A 82 5.20 0.37 -10.83
N LEU A 83 5.10 0.44 -12.17
CA LEU A 83 3.84 0.55 -12.90
C LEU A 83 3.64 -0.62 -13.88
N GLY A 84 2.37 -0.93 -14.17
CA GLY A 84 2.01 -1.86 -15.23
C GLY A 84 2.37 -3.32 -14.93
N THR A 85 2.62 -4.09 -15.98
CA THR A 85 2.84 -5.54 -15.90
C THR A 85 4.14 -5.96 -15.23
N ASP A 86 5.07 -5.02 -15.08
CA ASP A 86 6.41 -5.27 -14.52
C ASP A 86 6.52 -4.82 -13.05
N ALA A 87 5.40 -4.47 -12.41
CA ALA A 87 5.38 -4.06 -11.01
C ALA A 87 5.85 -5.20 -10.09
N THR A 88 6.76 -4.89 -9.18
CA THR A 88 7.31 -5.85 -8.22
C THR A 88 6.45 -5.88 -6.96
N PRO A 89 5.92 -7.04 -6.54
CA PRO A 89 5.14 -7.13 -5.31
C PRO A 89 6.06 -7.01 -4.07
N LEU A 90 5.74 -6.06 -3.20
CA LEU A 90 6.39 -5.88 -1.88
C LEU A 90 5.60 -6.55 -0.76
N LEU A 91 4.27 -6.51 -0.85
CA LEU A 91 3.36 -7.20 0.07
C LEU A 91 2.15 -7.71 -0.73
N SER A 92 1.73 -8.94 -0.47
CA SER A 92 0.50 -9.51 -1.02
C SER A 92 -0.06 -10.50 -0.01
N ARG A 93 -1.08 -10.06 0.74
CA ARG A 93 -1.60 -10.83 1.87
C ARG A 93 -3.06 -10.53 2.16
N ALA A 94 -3.80 -11.59 2.51
CA ALA A 94 -5.15 -11.47 3.06
C ALA A 94 -5.13 -11.49 4.59
N PHE A 95 -6.01 -10.70 5.19
CA PHE A 95 -6.15 -10.52 6.63
C PHE A 95 -7.60 -10.81 7.04
N GLU A 96 -7.78 -11.89 7.79
CA GLU A 96 -9.07 -12.26 8.38
C GLU A 96 -9.35 -11.42 9.63
N ALA A 97 -10.60 -11.04 9.82
CA ALA A 97 -11.08 -10.40 11.02
C ALA A 97 -11.21 -11.44 12.14
N ALA A 98 -10.78 -11.08 13.34
CA ALA A 98 -10.98 -11.89 14.52
C ALA A 98 -12.36 -11.57 15.15
N PRO A 99 -13.08 -12.57 15.69
CA PRO A 99 -14.28 -12.29 16.48
C PRO A 99 -13.91 -11.49 17.73
N LYS A 100 -14.71 -10.47 18.07
CA LYS A 100 -14.53 -9.71 19.31
C LYS A 100 -14.91 -10.60 20.50
N ALA A 101 -14.03 -10.63 21.51
CA ALA A 101 -14.21 -11.44 22.72
C ALA A 101 -15.55 -11.18 23.44
N GLU A 102 -16.07 -9.95 23.33
CA GLU A 102 -17.28 -9.49 24.01
C GLU A 102 -18.56 -9.79 23.22
N ASN A 103 -18.48 -10.07 21.92
CA ASN A 103 -19.64 -10.34 21.07
C ASN A 103 -19.25 -11.15 19.82
N ALA A 104 -19.69 -12.41 19.76
CA ALA A 104 -19.42 -13.34 18.67
C ALA A 104 -19.96 -12.89 17.29
N ASN A 105 -20.81 -11.86 17.23
CA ASN A 105 -21.32 -11.29 15.98
C ASN A 105 -20.57 -10.02 15.53
N THR A 106 -19.56 -9.58 16.30
CA THR A 106 -18.72 -8.42 15.97
C THR A 106 -17.32 -8.90 15.66
N TYR A 107 -16.73 -8.37 14.61
CA TYR A 107 -15.41 -8.77 14.13
C TYR A 107 -14.51 -7.54 14.04
N GLU A 108 -13.22 -7.72 14.30
CA GLU A 108 -12.21 -6.68 14.24
C GLU A 108 -11.10 -7.11 13.29
N HIS A 109 -10.89 -6.30 12.25
CA HIS A 109 -9.75 -6.48 11.38
C HIS A 109 -8.48 -5.97 12.08
N PRO A 110 -7.30 -6.57 11.80
CA PRO A 110 -6.05 -6.15 12.41
C PRO A 110 -5.50 -4.88 11.75
N ILE A 111 -6.26 -3.77 11.81
CA ILE A 111 -6.00 -2.53 11.07
C ILE A 111 -4.59 -1.99 11.33
N ALA A 112 -4.18 -1.95 12.61
CA ALA A 112 -2.86 -1.44 13.00
C ALA A 112 -1.72 -2.35 12.50
N GLU A 113 -1.90 -3.67 12.52
CA GLU A 113 -0.93 -4.63 11.98
C GLU A 113 -0.78 -4.44 10.47
N ILE A 114 -1.90 -4.27 9.76
CA ILE A 114 -1.89 -4.03 8.31
C ILE A 114 -1.10 -2.77 7.98
N ALA A 115 -1.40 -1.66 8.68
CA ALA A 115 -0.70 -0.41 8.45
C ALA A 115 0.81 -0.54 8.73
N ASP A 116 1.19 -1.17 9.83
CA ASP A 116 2.59 -1.40 10.19
C ASP A 116 3.33 -2.27 9.16
N LEU A 117 2.69 -3.34 8.68
CA LEU A 117 3.26 -4.21 7.64
C LEU A 117 3.46 -3.48 6.31
N VAL A 118 2.50 -2.67 5.88
CA VAL A 118 2.61 -1.88 4.66
C VAL A 118 3.73 -0.85 4.78
N VAL A 119 3.77 -0.11 5.89
CA VAL A 119 4.81 0.89 6.16
C VAL A 119 6.19 0.23 6.19
N THR A 120 6.30 -0.92 6.86
CA THR A 120 7.56 -1.68 6.95
C THR A 120 8.00 -2.16 5.57
N ALA A 121 7.10 -2.70 4.76
CA ALA A 121 7.42 -3.16 3.41
C ALA A 121 7.98 -2.03 2.52
N ILE A 122 7.37 -0.84 2.58
CA ILE A 122 7.84 0.34 1.83
C ILE A 122 9.19 0.82 2.38
N ARG A 123 9.32 0.98 3.71
CA ARG A 123 10.57 1.45 4.34
C ARG A 123 11.74 0.51 4.10
N ASP A 124 11.51 -0.80 4.19
CA ASP A 124 12.55 -1.78 3.93
C ASP A 124 13.01 -1.73 2.47
N HIS A 125 12.08 -1.50 1.54
CA HIS A 125 12.40 -1.28 0.14
C HIS A 125 13.13 0.05 -0.14
N GLU A 126 12.88 1.09 0.66
CA GLU A 126 13.54 2.40 0.53
C GLU A 126 15.00 2.42 1.02
N LYS A 127 15.40 1.54 1.95
CA LYS A 127 16.76 1.52 2.55
C LYS A 127 17.91 1.59 1.54
N PRO A 128 17.92 0.84 0.42
CA PRO A 128 19.01 0.91 -0.56
C PRO A 128 19.10 2.29 -1.24
N PHE A 129 17.95 2.95 -1.47
CA PHE A 129 17.90 4.27 -2.08
C PHE A 129 18.36 5.35 -1.10
N GLU A 130 17.93 5.26 0.17
CA GLU A 130 18.43 6.13 1.24
C GLU A 130 19.96 6.02 1.40
N ALA A 131 20.49 4.80 1.39
CA ALA A 131 21.93 4.55 1.48
C ALA A 131 22.69 5.10 0.26
N ALA A 132 22.14 4.93 -0.95
CA ALA A 132 22.71 5.47 -2.18
C ALA A 132 22.73 7.01 -2.17
N TYR A 133 21.64 7.63 -1.70
CA TYR A 133 21.57 9.08 -1.52
C TYR A 133 22.61 9.58 -0.52
N ALA A 134 22.68 8.98 0.68
CA ALA A 134 23.65 9.35 1.71
C ALA A 134 25.09 9.29 1.18
N ALA A 135 25.45 8.20 0.49
CA ALA A 135 26.77 8.02 -0.11
C ALA A 135 27.14 9.09 -1.15
N ARG A 136 26.16 9.63 -1.91
CA ARG A 136 26.37 10.73 -2.85
C ARG A 136 26.58 12.06 -2.11
N THR A 137 25.80 12.31 -1.07
CA THR A 137 25.87 13.58 -0.30
C THR A 137 27.08 13.66 0.63
N GLU A 138 27.62 12.53 1.07
CA GLU A 138 28.79 12.47 1.95
C GLU A 138 30.13 12.56 1.21
N GLN A 139 30.15 12.49 -0.13
CA GLN A 139 31.37 12.73 -0.88
C GLN A 139 31.65 14.24 -0.95
N PRO A 140 32.71 14.75 -0.30
CA PRO A 140 33.11 16.14 -0.50
C PRO A 140 33.54 16.29 -1.95
N SER A 141 33.12 17.39 -2.58
CA SER A 141 33.57 17.83 -3.90
C SER A 141 35.08 17.63 -4.00
N ARG A 142 35.51 16.55 -4.68
CA ARG A 142 36.92 16.38 -5.00
C ARG A 142 37.27 17.53 -5.92
N GLU A 143 38.09 18.44 -5.38
CA GLU A 143 38.76 19.50 -6.12
C GLU A 143 39.25 18.94 -7.45
N GLN A 144 38.70 19.46 -8.55
CA GLN A 144 39.19 19.16 -9.88
C GLN A 144 40.57 19.82 -10.05
N PRO A 145 41.54 19.13 -10.67
CA PRO A 145 42.92 19.60 -10.82
C PRO A 145 43.06 20.84 -11.70
#